data_AF-A0A327SYL4-F1
#
_entry.id   AF-A0A327SYL4-F1
#
_cell.length_a   1.000
_cell.length_b   1.000
_cell.length_c   1.000
_cell.angle_alpha   90.00
_cell.angle_beta   90.00
_cell.angle_gamma   90.00
#
_symmetry.space_group_name_H-M   'P 1'
#
loop_
_entity.id
_entity.type
_entity.pdbx_description
1 polymer ?
#
loop_
_entity_poly.entity_id
_entity_poly.type
_entity_poly.pdbx_seq_one_letter_code
_entity_poly.pdbx_strand_id
1 'polypeptide(L)'
;MRPLPVLAALASLAALAPAAAGCAAAPSGPAADVAAAAGPFARPPAAPSAGRPEYDAAAVRALAVTDADLGPGWHVTLMQPGRNDVSSPPQTADVPACQPVLDALTPSKGGAGPLAEADLDIVRAGDAAASLYTAVPAFRPGRAAAVRSGLDRVLDRCRAFTSTAGRHLLTRLDTPTPEGADAASAFTLTNETGGAVIAQRALVARAGDVLAVFTTLDATGRPAPEPAVVRAQLAKITGR
;
A
#
# COMPACT_ATOMS: atom_id res chain seq x y z
N MET A 1 14.08 -16.37 42.40
CA MET A 1 14.86 -15.29 43.03
C MET A 1 16.25 -15.25 42.40
N ARG A 2 16.47 -14.31 41.47
CA ARG A 2 17.78 -13.93 40.93
C ARG A 2 17.74 -12.42 40.59
N PRO A 3 18.83 -11.68 40.79
CA PRO A 3 18.79 -10.23 41.06
C PRO A 3 18.76 -9.36 39.79
N LEU A 4 18.14 -8.19 39.92
CA LEU A 4 18.11 -7.09 38.96
C LEU A 4 19.46 -6.35 38.93
N PRO A 5 19.91 -5.84 37.76
CA PRO A 5 20.94 -4.83 37.71
C PRO A 5 20.34 -3.41 37.82
N VAL A 6 21.06 -2.61 38.58
CA VAL A 6 20.79 -1.27 39.09
C VAL A 6 21.07 -0.20 38.02
N LEU A 7 20.23 0.85 38.04
CA LEU A 7 20.38 2.13 37.35
C LEU A 7 21.73 2.80 37.64
N ALA A 8 22.36 3.37 36.61
CA ALA A 8 23.27 4.50 36.76
C ALA A 8 22.98 5.54 35.68
N ALA A 9 22.50 6.68 36.15
CA ALA A 9 22.34 7.93 35.42
C ALA A 9 23.62 8.77 35.49
N LEU A 10 23.59 9.92 34.81
CA LEU A 10 24.55 11.04 34.74
C LEU A 10 25.47 10.96 33.51
N ALA A 11 25.76 12.04 32.78
CA ALA A 11 25.29 13.42 32.76
C ALA A 11 25.99 14.10 31.56
N SER A 12 25.28 15.02 30.91
CA SER A 12 25.77 16.30 30.35
C SER A 12 27.02 16.35 29.44
N LEU A 13 26.87 16.94 28.25
CA LEU A 13 27.53 18.23 27.93
C LEU A 13 27.01 18.83 26.62
N ALA A 14 26.69 20.11 26.70
CA ALA A 14 26.25 20.99 25.65
C ALA A 14 27.40 21.40 24.71
N ALA A 15 27.06 21.71 23.46
CA ALA A 15 27.77 22.75 22.70
C ALA A 15 26.82 23.37 21.64
N LEU A 16 26.50 24.64 21.88
CA LEU A 16 25.93 25.56 20.90
C LEU A 16 26.97 25.88 19.82
N ALA A 17 26.52 26.03 18.57
CA ALA A 17 27.02 27.07 17.65
C ALA A 17 26.01 27.31 16.51
N PRO A 18 25.42 28.51 16.40
CA PRO A 18 24.73 28.98 15.21
C PRO A 18 25.66 29.86 14.36
N ALA A 19 25.75 29.59 13.06
CA ALA A 19 26.39 30.46 12.06
C ALA A 19 25.75 30.12 10.70
N ALA A 20 25.44 31.01 9.79
CA ALA A 20 25.41 32.46 9.75
C ALA A 20 24.40 32.85 8.65
N ALA A 21 23.86 34.05 8.75
CA ALA A 21 22.99 34.65 7.76
C ALA A 21 23.66 34.74 6.38
N GLY A 22 22.92 34.34 5.35
CA GLY A 22 23.26 34.56 3.94
C GLY A 22 22.02 35.08 3.21
N CYS A 23 21.62 36.32 3.50
CA CYS A 23 20.72 37.09 2.65
C CYS A 23 21.46 37.42 1.35
N ALA A 24 21.14 36.70 0.27
CA ALA A 24 21.42 37.17 -1.08
C ALA A 24 20.10 37.64 -1.70
N ALA A 25 19.78 38.90 -1.45
CA ALA A 25 18.84 39.64 -2.28
C ALA A 25 19.56 39.99 -3.59
N ALA A 26 18.99 39.58 -4.72
CA ALA A 26 19.38 40.03 -6.04
C ALA A 26 18.12 40.16 -6.92
N PRO A 27 18.14 41.06 -7.91
CA PRO A 27 17.10 42.07 -8.11
C PRO A 27 15.92 41.63 -8.97
N SER A 28 14.77 42.22 -8.67
CA SER A 28 13.60 42.31 -9.54
C SER A 28 13.96 43.07 -10.83
N GLY A 29 13.88 42.37 -11.97
CA GLY A 29 13.93 42.93 -13.31
C GLY A 29 12.71 42.47 -14.11
N PRO A 30 12.25 43.25 -15.10
CA PRO A 30 10.85 43.31 -15.50
C PRO A 30 10.41 42.20 -16.45
N ALA A 31 9.08 42.06 -16.49
CA ALA A 31 8.26 41.29 -17.40
C ALA A 31 8.83 41.08 -18.80
N ALA A 32 8.88 39.82 -19.22
CA ALA A 32 8.75 39.42 -20.61
C ALA A 32 7.48 38.58 -20.73
N ASP A 33 6.40 39.23 -21.15
CA ASP A 33 5.25 38.59 -21.77
C ASP A 33 5.75 37.76 -22.95
N VAL A 34 5.88 36.46 -22.77
CA VAL A 34 5.93 35.51 -23.88
C VAL A 34 4.53 34.92 -23.97
N ALA A 35 3.66 35.67 -24.65
CA ALA A 35 2.46 35.16 -25.27
C ALA A 35 2.89 34.10 -26.32
N ALA A 36 2.98 32.85 -25.89
CA ALA A 36 3.12 31.72 -26.80
C ALA A 36 1.81 31.60 -27.59
N ALA A 37 1.93 31.78 -28.91
CA ALA A 37 0.86 31.70 -29.87
C ALA A 37 0.03 30.41 -29.71
N ALA A 38 -1.24 30.58 -29.33
CA ALA A 38 -2.25 29.54 -29.44
C ALA A 38 -2.54 29.33 -30.92
N GLY A 39 -2.06 28.21 -31.49
CA GLY A 39 -2.49 27.77 -32.80
C GLY A 39 -4.00 27.49 -32.81
N PRO A 40 -4.69 27.67 -33.95
CA PRO A 40 -6.15 27.56 -34.07
C PRO A 40 -6.74 26.15 -33.88
N PHE A 41 -5.97 25.21 -33.30
CA PHE A 41 -6.37 23.83 -33.00
C PHE A 41 -6.14 23.44 -31.53
N ALA A 42 -5.88 24.41 -30.63
CA ALA A 42 -5.80 24.14 -29.20
C ALA A 42 -7.20 23.82 -28.65
N ARG A 43 -7.49 22.53 -28.51
CA ARG A 43 -8.66 22.00 -27.79
C ARG A 43 -8.68 22.66 -26.40
N PRO A 44 -9.81 23.28 -25.97
CA PRO A 44 -9.88 23.86 -24.63
C PRO A 44 -9.53 22.78 -23.61
N PRO A 45 -8.79 23.11 -22.53
CA PRO A 45 -8.55 22.16 -21.46
C PRO A 45 -9.91 21.65 -20.99
N ALA A 46 -10.05 20.32 -20.96
CA ALA A 46 -11.27 19.69 -20.47
C ALA A 46 -11.58 20.29 -19.09
N ALA A 47 -12.81 20.79 -18.95
CA ALA A 47 -13.31 21.24 -17.66
C ALA A 47 -13.05 20.13 -16.63
N PRO A 48 -12.63 20.46 -15.40
CA PRO A 48 -12.43 19.45 -14.36
C PRO A 48 -13.74 18.67 -14.23
N SER A 49 -13.68 17.38 -14.53
CA SER A 49 -14.81 16.47 -14.41
C SER A 49 -15.46 16.70 -13.05
N ALA A 50 -16.75 17.01 -13.07
CA ALA A 50 -17.55 17.21 -11.88
C ALA A 50 -17.32 16.07 -10.88
N GLY A 51 -17.13 16.46 -9.61
CA GLY A 51 -16.60 15.70 -8.48
C GLY A 51 -16.81 14.19 -8.52
N ARG A 52 -15.71 13.45 -8.72
CA ARG A 52 -15.62 12.15 -8.05
C ARG A 52 -15.68 12.41 -6.54
N PRO A 53 -16.47 11.63 -5.78
CA PRO A 53 -16.46 11.73 -4.33
C PRO A 53 -15.01 11.60 -3.86
N GLU A 54 -14.55 12.52 -3.02
CA GLU A 54 -13.31 12.34 -2.30
C GLU A 54 -13.46 11.10 -1.41
N TYR A 55 -12.50 10.18 -1.47
CA TYR A 55 -12.55 8.95 -0.70
C TYR A 55 -12.35 9.24 0.78
N ASP A 56 -13.45 9.40 1.52
CA ASP A 56 -13.43 9.35 2.97
C ASP A 56 -13.46 7.89 3.49
N ALA A 57 -13.31 7.73 4.81
CA ALA A 57 -13.29 6.41 5.43
C ALA A 57 -14.59 5.61 5.24
N ALA A 58 -15.75 6.28 5.18
CA ALA A 58 -17.03 5.61 4.99
C ALA A 58 -17.19 5.14 3.54
N ALA A 59 -16.81 5.98 2.57
CA ALA A 59 -16.82 5.67 1.16
C ALA A 59 -15.92 4.46 0.84
N VAL A 60 -14.71 4.40 1.41
CA VAL A 60 -13.81 3.26 1.19
C VAL A 60 -14.31 1.99 1.87
N ARG A 61 -14.87 2.09 3.08
CA ARG A 61 -15.49 0.94 3.75
C ARG A 61 -16.67 0.38 2.98
N ALA A 62 -17.42 1.20 2.24
CA ALA A 62 -18.50 0.74 1.38
C ALA A 62 -18.01 -0.08 0.16
N LEU A 63 -16.72 0.03 -0.20
CA LEU A 63 -16.11 -0.78 -1.26
C LEU A 63 -15.70 -2.18 -0.79
N ALA A 64 -15.63 -2.42 0.52
CA ALA A 64 -15.25 -3.71 1.08
C ALA A 64 -16.32 -4.77 0.79
N VAL A 65 -15.92 -5.93 0.27
CA VAL A 65 -16.85 -7.07 0.13
C VAL A 65 -17.38 -7.53 1.48
N THR A 66 -18.53 -8.20 1.45
CA THR A 66 -19.26 -8.74 2.61
C THR A 66 -19.61 -10.20 2.36
N ASP A 67 -20.07 -10.90 3.38
CA ASP A 67 -20.61 -12.28 3.27
C ASP A 67 -21.65 -12.39 2.15
N ALA A 68 -22.50 -11.37 1.98
CA ALA A 68 -23.53 -11.34 0.95
C ALA A 68 -22.94 -11.26 -0.47
N ASP A 69 -21.81 -10.58 -0.65
CA ASP A 69 -21.16 -10.44 -1.96
C ASP A 69 -20.46 -11.74 -2.39
N LEU A 70 -19.94 -12.51 -1.43
CA LEU A 70 -19.25 -13.78 -1.69
C LEU A 70 -20.18 -14.99 -1.68
N GLY A 71 -21.35 -14.88 -1.05
CA GLY A 71 -22.33 -15.95 -0.94
C GLY A 71 -21.99 -16.98 0.14
N PRO A 72 -22.76 -18.08 0.22
CA PRO A 72 -22.61 -19.08 1.28
C PRO A 72 -21.23 -19.74 1.26
N GLY A 73 -20.71 -20.02 2.45
CA GLY A 73 -19.41 -20.67 2.63
C GLY A 73 -18.23 -19.70 2.82
N TRP A 74 -18.50 -18.40 2.94
CA TRP A 74 -17.52 -17.37 3.26
C TRP A 74 -17.94 -16.58 4.49
N HIS A 75 -16.95 -16.14 5.25
CA HIS A 75 -17.11 -15.13 6.29
C HIS A 75 -16.09 -14.02 6.07
N VAL A 76 -16.58 -12.78 6.11
CA VAL A 76 -15.82 -11.56 5.88
C VAL A 76 -15.90 -10.71 7.13
N THR A 77 -14.76 -10.48 7.76
CA THR A 77 -14.63 -9.57 8.90
C THR A 77 -14.00 -8.27 8.42
N LEU A 78 -14.78 -7.19 8.42
CA LEU A 78 -14.24 -5.84 8.25
C LEU A 78 -13.47 -5.44 9.52
N MET A 79 -12.16 -5.25 9.39
CA MET A 79 -11.31 -4.90 10.51
C MET A 79 -11.63 -3.49 11.04
N GLN A 80 -11.41 -3.34 12.34
CA GLN A 80 -11.56 -2.08 13.05
C GLN A 80 -10.18 -1.64 13.55
N PRO A 81 -9.74 -0.41 13.24
CA PRO A 81 -8.48 0.13 13.75
C PRO A 81 -8.41 -0.02 15.28
N GLY A 82 -7.30 -0.57 15.78
CA GLY A 82 -7.04 -0.74 17.21
C GLY A 82 -7.87 -1.83 17.93
N ARG A 83 -8.66 -2.62 17.21
CA ARG A 83 -9.40 -3.77 17.79
C ARG A 83 -8.94 -5.10 17.20
N ASN A 84 -9.00 -5.21 15.87
CA ASN A 84 -8.66 -6.42 15.13
C ASN A 84 -7.72 -6.07 13.97
N ASP A 85 -6.76 -5.19 14.20
CA ASP A 85 -5.83 -4.75 13.16
C ASP A 85 -4.70 -5.78 13.05
N VAL A 86 -4.56 -6.40 11.89
CA VAL A 86 -3.49 -7.38 11.59
C VAL A 86 -2.35 -6.72 10.81
N SER A 87 -2.37 -5.40 10.63
CA SER A 87 -1.28 -4.68 9.99
C SER A 87 0.02 -4.88 10.78
N SER A 88 1.04 -5.32 10.06
CA SER A 88 2.40 -5.31 10.60
C SER A 88 2.82 -3.86 10.82
N PRO A 89 3.61 -3.57 11.88
CA PRO A 89 4.16 -2.23 12.06
C PRO A 89 4.94 -1.82 10.79
N PRO A 90 4.97 -0.52 10.46
CA PRO A 90 5.73 -0.03 9.31
C PRO A 90 7.18 -0.53 9.37
N GLN A 91 7.64 -1.07 8.25
CA GLN A 91 9.01 -1.59 8.12
C GLN A 91 9.83 -0.66 7.26
N THR A 92 11.11 -0.54 7.55
CA THR A 92 12.06 0.19 6.70
C THR A 92 13.02 -0.79 6.05
N ALA A 93 13.09 -0.77 4.72
CA ALA A 93 14.05 -1.55 3.95
C ALA A 93 15.46 -0.94 4.07
N ASP A 94 16.47 -1.81 4.13
CA ASP A 94 17.88 -1.42 4.08
C ASP A 94 18.27 -0.80 2.72
N VAL A 95 17.61 -1.25 1.66
CA VAL A 95 17.70 -0.72 0.30
C VAL A 95 16.47 0.16 0.04
N PRO A 96 16.59 1.51 0.02
CA PRO A 96 15.44 2.41 -0.15
C PRO A 96 14.65 2.16 -1.44
N ALA A 97 15.32 1.70 -2.51
CA ALA A 97 14.66 1.34 -3.76
C ALA A 97 13.70 0.14 -3.64
N CYS A 98 13.83 -0.69 -2.59
CA CYS A 98 12.98 -1.85 -2.32
C CYS A 98 11.84 -1.55 -1.32
N GLN A 99 11.83 -0.36 -0.71
CA GLN A 99 10.75 0.09 0.17
C GLN A 99 9.35 -0.06 -0.46
N PRO A 100 9.12 0.18 -1.78
CA PRO A 100 7.80 0.00 -2.38
C PRO A 100 7.21 -1.41 -2.28
N VAL A 101 8.05 -2.44 -2.07
CA VAL A 101 7.57 -3.82 -1.85
C VAL A 101 6.88 -3.94 -0.50
N LEU A 102 7.47 -3.36 0.55
CA LEU A 102 6.91 -3.36 1.90
C LEU A 102 5.69 -2.45 1.99
N ASP A 103 5.78 -1.25 1.41
CA ASP A 103 4.69 -0.26 1.40
C ASP A 103 3.45 -0.77 0.65
N ALA A 104 3.61 -1.68 -0.32
CA ALA A 104 2.47 -2.28 -1.02
C ALA A 104 1.66 -3.25 -0.14
N LEU A 105 2.27 -3.83 0.89
CA LEU A 105 1.64 -4.78 1.81
C LEU A 105 1.08 -4.08 3.06
N THR A 106 1.73 -3.00 3.49
CA THR A 106 1.29 -2.17 4.60
C THR A 106 1.43 -0.68 4.23
N PRO A 107 0.50 -0.12 3.44
CA PRO A 107 0.56 1.26 3.01
C PRO A 107 0.69 2.20 4.20
N SER A 108 1.81 2.92 4.28
CA SER A 108 2.03 3.86 5.37
C SER A 108 0.99 4.99 5.32
N LYS A 109 0.31 5.25 6.45
CA LYS A 109 -0.74 6.29 6.59
C LYS A 109 -0.20 7.74 6.62
N GLY A 110 0.98 7.98 6.05
CA GLY A 110 1.63 9.30 5.97
C GLY A 110 1.06 10.19 4.86
N GLY A 111 1.58 11.41 4.68
CA GLY A 111 1.07 12.38 3.69
C GLY A 111 1.12 11.93 2.21
N ALA A 112 1.84 10.85 1.90
CA ALA A 112 1.90 10.22 0.58
C ALA A 112 1.10 8.89 0.49
N GLY A 113 0.48 8.47 1.58
CA GLY A 113 -0.31 7.24 1.73
C GLY A 113 -1.74 7.34 1.20
N PRO A 114 -2.57 6.31 1.45
CA PRO A 114 -3.98 6.34 1.08
C PRO A 114 -4.74 7.43 1.83
N LEU A 115 -5.78 7.98 1.19
CA LEU A 115 -6.75 8.89 1.82
C LEU A 115 -7.58 8.17 2.87
N ALA A 116 -7.94 6.92 2.55
CA ALA A 116 -8.67 6.01 3.42
C ALA A 116 -8.39 4.57 3.00
N GLU A 117 -8.57 3.64 3.93
CA GLU A 117 -8.30 2.22 3.76
C GLU A 117 -9.36 1.41 4.48
N ALA A 118 -9.73 0.26 3.89
CA ALA A 118 -10.56 -0.74 4.53
C ALA A 118 -9.85 -2.09 4.47
N ASP A 119 -9.67 -2.70 5.64
CA ASP A 119 -9.00 -3.99 5.78
C ASP A 119 -10.02 -5.09 6.09
N LEU A 120 -9.88 -6.24 5.45
CA LEU A 120 -10.75 -7.38 5.56
C LEU A 120 -9.95 -8.63 5.90
N ASP A 121 -10.53 -9.44 6.78
CA ASP A 121 -10.13 -10.83 7.03
C ASP A 121 -11.22 -11.73 6.45
N ILE A 122 -10.84 -12.58 5.49
CA ILE A 122 -11.78 -13.40 4.71
C ILE A 122 -11.43 -14.87 4.91
N VAL A 123 -12.36 -15.61 5.50
CA VAL A 123 -12.21 -17.04 5.74
C VAL A 123 -13.25 -17.84 4.97
N ARG A 124 -12.83 -19.00 4.47
CA ARG A 124 -13.76 -19.99 3.94
C ARG A 124 -14.32 -20.81 5.10
N ALA A 125 -15.63 -21.06 5.10
CA ALA A 125 -16.28 -21.88 6.11
C ALA A 125 -15.65 -23.28 6.16
N GLY A 126 -15.36 -23.77 7.36
CA GLY A 126 -14.64 -25.02 7.59
C GLY A 126 -13.12 -24.92 7.48
N ASP A 127 -12.58 -23.71 7.27
CA ASP A 127 -11.15 -23.53 6.98
C ASP A 127 -10.58 -22.22 7.56
N ALA A 128 -10.83 -22.01 8.85
CA ALA A 128 -10.42 -20.79 9.56
C ALA A 128 -8.89 -20.60 9.64
N ALA A 129 -8.10 -21.66 9.43
CA ALA A 129 -6.64 -21.60 9.54
C ALA A 129 -5.94 -20.90 8.34
N ALA A 130 -6.69 -20.57 7.29
CA ALA A 130 -6.15 -19.94 6.10
C ALA A 130 -6.97 -18.74 5.68
N SER A 131 -6.96 -17.76 6.57
CA SER A 131 -7.51 -16.47 6.26
C SER A 131 -6.78 -15.80 5.10
N LEU A 132 -7.56 -15.13 4.27
CA LEU A 132 -7.13 -14.19 3.25
C LEU A 132 -7.29 -12.78 3.81
N TYR A 133 -6.18 -12.07 3.95
CA TYR A 133 -6.20 -10.64 4.25
C TYR A 133 -6.39 -9.85 2.96
N THR A 134 -7.29 -8.87 2.97
CA THR A 134 -7.50 -7.94 1.86
C THR A 134 -7.47 -6.52 2.36
N ALA A 135 -6.67 -5.64 1.75
CA ALA A 135 -6.73 -4.20 1.99
C ALA A 135 -7.27 -3.48 0.75
N VAL A 136 -8.13 -2.48 0.98
CA VAL A 136 -8.70 -1.61 -0.06
C VAL A 136 -8.28 -0.16 0.21
N PRO A 137 -7.04 0.23 -0.13
CA PRO A 137 -6.60 1.62 -0.04
C PRO A 137 -7.08 2.45 -1.22
N ALA A 138 -7.66 3.61 -0.92
CA ALA A 138 -8.05 4.61 -1.92
C ALA A 138 -7.12 5.82 -1.86
N PHE A 139 -6.77 6.35 -3.03
CA PHE A 139 -5.77 7.41 -3.16
C PHE A 139 -6.33 8.64 -3.87
N ARG A 140 -5.57 9.74 -3.80
CA ARG A 140 -5.75 10.87 -4.72
C ARG A 140 -5.55 10.43 -6.18
N PRO A 141 -6.16 11.14 -7.15
CA PRO A 141 -6.03 10.83 -8.56
C PRO A 141 -4.59 10.55 -9.01
N GLY A 142 -4.39 9.44 -9.71
CA GLY A 142 -3.10 9.02 -10.27
C GLY A 142 -2.11 8.41 -9.27
N ARG A 143 -2.34 8.52 -7.95
CA ARG A 143 -1.42 7.96 -6.95
C ARG A 143 -1.48 6.44 -6.87
N ALA A 144 -2.66 5.83 -7.00
CA ALA A 144 -2.78 4.37 -7.09
C ALA A 144 -1.95 3.81 -8.27
N ALA A 145 -1.98 4.49 -9.42
CA ALA A 145 -1.17 4.13 -10.58
C ALA A 145 0.35 4.30 -10.32
N ALA A 146 0.74 5.37 -9.63
CA ALA A 146 2.13 5.60 -9.22
C ALA A 146 2.64 4.52 -8.26
N VAL A 147 1.84 4.13 -7.25
CA VAL A 147 2.17 3.06 -6.31
C VAL A 147 2.33 1.73 -7.05
N ARG A 148 1.33 1.32 -7.84
CA ARG A 148 1.39 0.05 -8.59
C ARG A 148 2.57 0.00 -9.56
N SER A 149 2.81 1.08 -10.32
CA SER A 149 3.94 1.12 -11.26
C SER A 149 5.30 1.19 -10.55
N GLY A 150 5.36 1.83 -9.38
CA GLY A 150 6.52 1.79 -8.49
C GLY A 150 6.86 0.36 -8.07
N LEU A 151 5.87 -0.38 -7.57
CA LEU A 151 6.00 -1.79 -7.23
C LEU A 151 6.48 -2.63 -8.43
N ASP A 152 5.79 -2.55 -9.56
CA ASP A 152 6.09 -3.34 -10.76
C ASP A 152 7.54 -3.16 -11.26
N ARG A 153 8.09 -1.95 -11.13
CA ARG A 153 9.49 -1.65 -11.50
C ARG A 153 10.53 -2.24 -10.56
N VAL A 154 10.16 -2.61 -9.34
CA VAL A 154 11.13 -3.08 -8.32
C VAL A 154 11.06 -4.59 -8.13
N LEU A 155 9.97 -5.26 -8.51
CA LEU A 155 9.78 -6.70 -8.31
C LEU A 155 10.92 -7.56 -8.88
N ASP A 156 11.47 -7.22 -10.05
CA ASP A 156 12.56 -8.00 -10.66
C ASP A 156 13.95 -7.69 -10.10
N ARG A 157 14.12 -6.53 -9.46
CA ARG A 157 15.40 -6.02 -8.94
C ARG A 157 15.57 -6.29 -7.45
N CYS A 158 14.49 -6.28 -6.69
CA CYS A 158 14.48 -6.44 -5.23
C CYS A 158 14.30 -7.91 -4.80
N ARG A 159 14.97 -8.85 -5.50
CA ARG A 159 14.82 -10.31 -5.26
C ARG A 159 15.22 -10.75 -3.85
N ALA A 160 16.10 -9.99 -3.20
CA ALA A 160 16.46 -10.16 -1.81
C ALA A 160 16.82 -8.79 -1.22
N PHE A 161 16.38 -8.53 0.01
CA PHE A 161 16.73 -7.32 0.77
C PHE A 161 16.49 -7.57 2.27
N THR A 162 16.88 -6.63 3.12
CA THR A 162 16.57 -6.71 4.56
C THR A 162 15.69 -5.53 4.99
N SER A 163 15.10 -5.65 6.17
CA SER A 163 14.33 -4.59 6.78
C SER A 163 14.53 -4.59 8.29
N THR A 164 13.94 -3.60 8.96
CA THR A 164 13.82 -3.56 10.41
C THR A 164 13.14 -4.81 11.02
N ALA A 165 12.41 -5.62 10.25
CA ALA A 165 11.76 -6.84 10.72
C ALA A 165 12.51 -8.14 10.40
N GLY A 166 13.52 -8.12 9.52
CA GLY A 166 14.25 -9.33 9.12
C GLY A 166 14.64 -9.36 7.65
N ARG A 167 14.96 -10.56 7.17
CA ARG A 167 15.39 -10.81 5.79
C ARG A 167 14.20 -11.14 4.89
N HIS A 168 14.25 -10.65 3.67
CA HIS A 168 13.20 -10.81 2.68
C HIS A 168 13.73 -11.44 1.40
N LEU A 169 13.00 -12.43 0.87
CA LEU A 169 13.20 -12.97 -0.48
C LEU A 169 11.94 -12.72 -1.29
N LEU A 170 12.09 -12.11 -2.45
CA LEU A 170 10.99 -11.70 -3.32
C LEU A 170 11.02 -12.49 -4.63
N THR A 171 9.87 -13.07 -4.97
CA THR A 171 9.65 -13.74 -6.25
C THR A 171 8.46 -13.10 -6.93
N ARG A 172 8.68 -12.44 -8.08
CA ARG A 172 7.60 -11.97 -8.95
C ARG A 172 6.80 -13.17 -9.47
N LEU A 173 5.49 -13.03 -9.50
CA LEU A 173 4.58 -14.00 -10.11
C LEU A 173 4.04 -13.40 -11.41
N ASP A 174 4.06 -14.20 -12.47
CA ASP A 174 3.36 -13.84 -13.69
C ASP A 174 1.87 -14.13 -13.49
N THR A 175 1.04 -13.10 -13.58
CA THR A 175 -0.38 -13.19 -13.26
C THR A 175 -1.15 -12.28 -14.21
N PRO A 176 -2.16 -12.80 -14.93
CA PRO A 176 -2.97 -11.97 -15.81
C PRO A 176 -3.68 -10.88 -14.99
N THR A 177 -3.92 -9.73 -15.62
CA THR A 177 -4.72 -8.68 -14.97
C THR A 177 -6.15 -9.19 -14.80
N PRO A 178 -6.68 -9.24 -13.57
CA PRO A 178 -8.04 -9.72 -13.34
C PRO A 178 -9.08 -8.80 -14.00
N GLU A 179 -10.23 -9.36 -14.34
CA GLU A 179 -11.35 -8.59 -14.88
C GLU A 179 -11.75 -7.46 -13.91
N GLY A 180 -11.99 -6.26 -14.47
CA GLY A 180 -12.32 -5.06 -13.70
C GLY A 180 -11.10 -4.30 -13.16
N ALA A 181 -9.90 -4.87 -13.20
CA ALA A 181 -8.67 -4.16 -12.89
C ALA A 181 -8.05 -3.52 -14.15
N ASP A 182 -7.47 -2.34 -13.98
CA ASP A 182 -6.69 -1.66 -15.01
C ASP A 182 -5.27 -2.23 -15.12
N ALA A 183 -4.75 -2.76 -14.02
CA ALA A 183 -3.42 -3.37 -13.94
C ALA A 183 -3.30 -4.23 -12.68
N ALA A 184 -2.43 -5.23 -12.71
CA ALA A 184 -2.10 -6.03 -11.54
C ALA A 184 -0.60 -6.33 -11.43
N SER A 185 -0.15 -6.61 -10.21
CA SER A 185 1.19 -7.11 -9.91
C SER A 185 1.06 -8.17 -8.83
N ALA A 186 1.72 -9.32 -9.00
CA ALA A 186 1.68 -10.41 -8.04
C ALA A 186 3.10 -10.83 -7.65
N PHE A 187 3.29 -11.23 -6.40
CA PHE A 187 4.58 -11.67 -5.90
C PHE A 187 4.45 -12.55 -4.65
N THR A 188 5.49 -13.32 -4.37
CA THR A 188 5.71 -13.99 -3.08
C THR A 188 6.83 -13.26 -2.34
N LEU A 189 6.59 -12.86 -1.11
CA LEU A 189 7.56 -12.32 -0.16
C LEU A 189 7.79 -13.35 0.95
N THR A 190 8.95 -13.98 0.96
CA THR A 190 9.38 -14.88 2.03
C THR A 190 10.11 -14.06 3.08
N ASN A 191 9.50 -13.95 4.25
CA ASN A 191 10.04 -13.25 5.41
C ASN A 191 10.78 -14.24 6.30
N GLU A 192 11.98 -13.89 6.74
CA GLU A 192 12.73 -14.63 7.73
C GLU A 192 13.02 -13.76 8.95
N THR A 193 12.44 -14.13 10.10
CA THR A 193 12.56 -13.40 11.36
C THR A 193 12.80 -14.39 12.49
N GLY A 194 13.91 -14.24 13.24
CA GLY A 194 14.18 -15.06 14.42
C GLY A 194 14.25 -16.58 14.15
N GLY A 195 14.58 -17.00 12.92
CA GLY A 195 14.63 -18.41 12.51
C GLY A 195 13.30 -18.97 12.00
N ALA A 196 12.19 -18.22 12.08
CA ALA A 196 10.93 -18.57 11.43
C ALA A 196 10.91 -18.07 9.99
N VAL A 197 10.37 -18.87 9.07
CA VAL A 197 10.21 -18.54 7.65
C VAL A 197 8.73 -18.52 7.32
N ILE A 198 8.23 -17.38 6.84
CA ILE A 198 6.83 -17.20 6.45
C ILE A 198 6.79 -16.69 5.02
N ALA A 199 6.21 -17.47 4.12
CA ALA A 199 5.93 -17.01 2.76
C ALA A 199 4.57 -16.30 2.72
N GLN A 200 4.58 -15.08 2.22
CA GLN A 200 3.40 -14.24 2.01
C GLN A 200 3.21 -14.08 0.51
N ARG A 201 2.05 -14.48 -0.02
CA ARG A 201 1.71 -14.25 -1.43
C ARG A 201 0.78 -13.05 -1.51
N ALA A 202 1.04 -12.16 -2.46
CA ALA A 202 0.30 -10.94 -2.66
C ALA A 202 -0.14 -10.75 -4.12
N LEU A 203 -1.37 -10.29 -4.32
CA LEU A 203 -1.85 -9.68 -5.56
C LEU A 203 -2.23 -8.23 -5.26
N VAL A 204 -1.66 -7.29 -6.00
CA VAL A 204 -2.03 -5.87 -5.98
C VAL A 204 -2.72 -5.55 -7.30
N ALA A 205 -4.04 -5.34 -7.26
CA ALA A 205 -4.86 -4.97 -8.40
C ALA A 205 -5.29 -3.51 -8.30
N ARG A 206 -5.20 -2.74 -9.39
CA ARG A 206 -5.63 -1.34 -9.45
C ARG A 206 -6.93 -1.22 -10.22
N ALA A 207 -7.87 -0.45 -9.70
CA ALA A 207 -9.07 0.00 -10.41
C ALA A 207 -9.28 1.50 -10.18
N GLY A 208 -8.96 2.31 -11.19
CA GLY A 208 -8.95 3.76 -11.09
C GLY A 208 -7.96 4.25 -10.02
N ASP A 209 -8.50 4.89 -8.99
CA ASP A 209 -7.77 5.52 -7.87
C ASP A 209 -7.72 4.64 -6.61
N VAL A 210 -8.19 3.39 -6.72
CA VAL A 210 -8.21 2.39 -5.64
C VAL A 210 -7.27 1.24 -5.97
N LEU A 211 -6.58 0.70 -4.96
CA LEU A 211 -5.95 -0.61 -5.04
C LEU A 211 -6.75 -1.63 -4.22
N ALA A 212 -6.75 -2.87 -4.66
CA ALA A 212 -7.12 -4.03 -3.86
C ALA A 212 -5.87 -4.89 -3.69
N VAL A 213 -5.43 -5.05 -2.44
CA VAL A 213 -4.25 -5.82 -2.06
C VAL A 213 -4.71 -7.08 -1.38
N PHE A 214 -4.57 -8.22 -2.04
CA PHE A 214 -4.93 -9.54 -1.52
C PHE A 214 -3.67 -10.23 -1.02
N THR A 215 -3.69 -10.71 0.22
CA THR A 215 -2.53 -11.31 0.89
C THR A 215 -2.92 -12.62 1.57
N THR A 216 -2.17 -13.68 1.32
CA THR A 216 -2.28 -14.93 2.07
C THR A 216 -0.95 -15.29 2.70
N LEU A 217 -0.99 -15.80 3.94
CA LEU A 217 0.17 -16.40 4.59
C LEU A 217 0.20 -17.90 4.32
N ASP A 218 1.34 -18.39 3.83
CA ASP A 218 1.52 -19.77 3.39
C ASP A 218 1.79 -20.74 4.55
N ALA A 219 0.88 -20.82 5.50
CA ALA A 219 0.87 -21.92 6.48
C ALA A 219 0.26 -23.21 5.88
N THR A 220 -0.46 -23.13 4.76
CA THR A 220 -1.30 -24.21 4.22
C THR A 220 -1.04 -24.60 2.76
N GLY A 221 -0.05 -24.00 2.07
CA GLY A 221 0.31 -24.35 0.69
C GLY A 221 -0.63 -23.76 -0.38
N ARG A 222 -1.52 -22.84 -0.02
CA ARG A 222 -2.59 -22.38 -0.91
C ARG A 222 -2.13 -21.35 -1.95
N PRO A 223 -2.57 -21.48 -3.21
CA PRO A 223 -2.31 -20.47 -4.22
C PRO A 223 -3.08 -19.20 -3.86
N ALA A 224 -2.39 -18.07 -3.93
CA ALA A 224 -3.00 -16.75 -3.79
C ALA A 224 -3.07 -16.08 -5.16
N PRO A 225 -4.10 -15.25 -5.39
CA PRO A 225 -5.29 -15.04 -4.55
C PRO A 225 -6.48 -15.94 -4.95
N GLU A 226 -7.47 -16.07 -4.05
CA GLU A 226 -8.73 -16.76 -4.30
C GLU A 226 -9.55 -16.05 -5.41
N PRO A 227 -9.76 -16.66 -6.59
CA PRO A 227 -10.32 -15.96 -7.76
C PRO A 227 -11.72 -15.38 -7.54
N ALA A 228 -12.55 -16.03 -6.72
CA ALA A 228 -13.90 -15.57 -6.39
C ALA A 228 -13.87 -14.27 -5.59
N VAL A 229 -12.97 -14.18 -4.61
CA VAL A 229 -12.81 -12.98 -3.77
C VAL A 229 -12.28 -11.81 -4.60
N VAL A 230 -11.27 -12.05 -5.44
CA VAL A 230 -10.72 -11.02 -6.33
C VAL A 230 -11.80 -10.45 -7.25
N ARG A 231 -12.59 -11.32 -7.87
CA ARG A 231 -13.67 -10.90 -8.77
C ARG A 231 -14.71 -10.07 -8.05
N ALA A 232 -15.21 -10.55 -6.90
CA ALA A 232 -16.22 -9.84 -6.13
C ALA A 232 -15.71 -8.47 -5.65
N GLN A 233 -14.47 -8.41 -5.18
CA GLN A 233 -13.87 -7.17 -4.70
C GLN A 233 -13.66 -6.15 -5.81
N LEU A 234 -13.24 -6.58 -7.00
CA LEU A 234 -13.11 -5.68 -8.16
C LEU A 234 -14.45 -5.26 -8.74
N ALA A 235 -15.44 -6.15 -8.75
CA ALA A 235 -16.82 -5.82 -9.12
C ALA A 235 -17.38 -4.71 -8.21
N LYS A 236 -17.20 -4.86 -6.89
CA LYS A 236 -17.63 -3.87 -5.91
C LYS A 236 -16.92 -2.52 -6.04
N ILE A 237 -15.60 -2.52 -6.28
CA ILE A 237 -14.83 -1.28 -6.52
C ILE A 237 -15.28 -0.57 -7.80
N THR A 238 -15.62 -1.33 -8.84
CA THR A 238 -16.00 -0.79 -10.15
C THR A 238 -17.49 -0.52 -10.33
N GLY A 239 -18.32 -0.91 -9.35
CA GLY A 239 -19.78 -0.78 -9.38
C GLY A 239 -20.45 -1.70 -10.40
N ARG A 240 -19.92 -2.90 -10.59
CA ARG A 240 -20.42 -3.93 -11.53
C ARG A 240 -21.01 -5.13 -10.80
#